data_AF-A0A644Y979-F1
#
_entry.id   AF-A0A644Y979-F1
#
_cell.length_a   1.000
_cell.length_b   1.000
_cell.length_c   1.000
_cell.angle_alpha   90.00
_cell.angle_beta   90.00
_cell.angle_gamma   90.00
#
_symmetry.space_group_name_H-M   'P 1'
#
loop_
_entity.id
_entity.type
_entity.pdbx_description
1 polymer ?
#
loop_
_entity_poly.entity_id
_entity_poly.type
_entity_poly.pdbx_seq_one_letter_code
_entity_poly.pdbx_strand_id
1 'polypeptide(L)'
;MLTLTPALKLSGFEVVYNKVEIKTAEIAEKYQFLSSPTIRVNGKDICQSVAENSCGCCSEISGTDVDCRVFEYNGETYEVPPKEMLAETILGAAFGQTESGCSCSGYALQENLKAFFEGKAKKPGCSCGGDCC
;
A
#
# COMPACT_ATOMS: atom_id res chain seq x y z
N MET A 1 13.41 -4.59 -8.93
CA MET A 1 13.50 -6.07 -8.98
C MET A 1 14.80 -6.58 -9.57
N LEU A 2 15.35 -5.98 -10.63
CA LEU A 2 16.56 -6.48 -11.33
C LEU A 2 17.75 -6.81 -10.41
N THR A 3 17.92 -6.08 -9.30
CA THR A 3 19.01 -6.29 -8.34
C THR A 3 18.85 -7.56 -7.50
N LEU A 4 17.63 -7.94 -7.10
CA LEU A 4 17.38 -9.08 -6.21
C LEU A 4 17.06 -10.37 -6.97
N THR A 5 16.54 -10.25 -8.21
CA THR A 5 16.14 -11.40 -9.02
C THR A 5 17.24 -12.46 -9.17
N PRO A 6 18.53 -12.14 -9.40
CA PRO A 6 19.58 -13.16 -9.49
C PRO A 6 19.71 -14.01 -8.23
N ALA A 7 19.70 -13.38 -7.04
CA ALA A 7 19.82 -14.08 -5.76
C ALA A 7 18.59 -14.97 -5.47
N LEU A 8 17.39 -14.46 -5.78
CA LEU A 8 16.14 -15.21 -5.60
C LEU A 8 16.08 -16.43 -6.55
N LYS A 9 16.51 -16.27 -7.81
CA LYS A 9 16.59 -17.38 -8.78
C LYS A 9 17.55 -18.49 -8.35
N LEU A 10 18.70 -18.13 -7.76
CA LEU A 10 19.63 -19.12 -7.19
C LEU A 10 18.97 -20.00 -6.12
N SER A 11 17.93 -19.48 -5.48
CA SER A 11 17.19 -20.15 -4.41
C SER A 11 15.94 -20.87 -4.91
N GLY A 12 15.77 -20.97 -6.24
CA GLY A 12 14.62 -21.60 -6.87
C GLY A 12 13.36 -20.74 -6.90
N PHE A 13 13.42 -19.47 -6.51
CA PHE A 13 12.26 -18.58 -6.54
C PHE A 13 12.16 -17.80 -7.86
N GLU A 14 10.92 -17.67 -8.34
CA GLU A 14 10.55 -16.73 -9.40
C GLU A 14 9.92 -15.48 -8.80
N VAL A 15 10.18 -14.33 -9.42
CA VAL A 15 9.68 -13.05 -8.98
C VAL A 15 8.52 -12.62 -9.86
N VAL A 16 7.31 -12.58 -9.29
CA VAL A 16 6.11 -12.08 -9.96
C VAL A 16 5.70 -10.75 -9.34
N TYR A 17 5.55 -9.72 -10.17
CA TYR A 17 5.10 -8.40 -9.73
C TYR A 17 3.64 -8.18 -10.11
N ASN A 18 2.80 -7.93 -9.11
CA ASN A 18 1.39 -7.62 -9.29
C ASN A 18 1.09 -6.21 -8.78
N LYS A 19 0.55 -5.36 -9.64
CA LYS A 19 0.06 -4.02 -9.27
C LYS A 19 -1.45 -4.00 -9.38
N VAL A 20 -2.12 -3.63 -8.29
CA VAL A 20 -3.57 -3.50 -8.24
C VAL A 20 -3.90 -2.08 -7.83
N GLU A 21 -4.80 -1.44 -8.58
CA GLU A 21 -5.34 -0.13 -8.22
C GLU A 21 -6.65 -0.33 -7.44
N ILE A 22 -6.70 0.15 -6.21
CA ILE A 22 -7.87 0.05 -5.34
C ILE A 22 -8.82 1.21 -5.64
N LYS A 23 -9.62 1.06 -6.69
CA LYS A 23 -10.48 2.15 -7.21
C LYS A 23 -11.74 2.41 -6.39
N THR A 24 -12.23 1.39 -5.68
CA THR A 24 -13.51 1.40 -4.97
C THR A 24 -13.40 0.69 -3.62
N ALA A 25 -14.38 0.94 -2.74
CA ALA A 25 -14.47 0.29 -1.44
C ALA A 25 -14.60 -1.23 -1.55
N GLU A 26 -15.34 -1.75 -2.54
CA GLU A 26 -15.51 -3.19 -2.75
C GLU A 26 -14.18 -3.87 -3.13
N ILE A 27 -13.33 -3.17 -3.90
CA ILE A 27 -11.98 -3.65 -4.21
C ILE A 27 -11.12 -3.59 -2.94
N ALA A 28 -11.22 -2.53 -2.13
CA ALA A 28 -10.49 -2.43 -0.87
C ALA A 28 -10.81 -3.61 0.07
N GLU A 29 -12.10 -3.95 0.20
CA GLU A 29 -12.57 -5.10 0.97
C GLU A 29 -12.06 -6.43 0.43
N LYS A 30 -12.19 -6.65 -0.89
CA LYS A 30 -11.71 -7.88 -1.55
C LYS A 30 -10.22 -8.14 -1.28
N TYR A 31 -9.41 -7.09 -1.25
CA TYR A 31 -7.98 -7.20 -1.00
C TYR A 31 -7.60 -7.04 0.48
N GLN A 32 -8.56 -6.82 1.38
CA GLN A 32 -8.30 -6.47 2.78
C GLN A 32 -7.30 -5.31 2.89
N PHE A 33 -7.50 -4.28 2.07
CA PHE A 33 -6.61 -3.14 1.95
C PHE A 33 -6.71 -2.28 3.21
N LEU A 34 -5.61 -2.12 3.93
CA LEU A 34 -5.61 -1.40 5.21
C LEU A 34 -5.43 0.10 4.98
N SER A 35 -4.45 0.49 4.16
CA SER A 35 -4.16 1.89 3.86
C SER A 35 -3.35 2.03 2.59
N SER A 36 -3.37 3.22 1.98
CA SER A 36 -2.61 3.52 0.78
C SER A 36 -1.28 4.22 1.09
N PRO A 37 -0.14 3.77 0.54
CA PRO A 37 0.05 2.55 -0.25
C PRO A 37 0.18 1.29 0.63
N THR A 38 -0.14 0.11 0.10
CA THR A 38 0.15 -1.19 0.75
C THR A 38 1.05 -2.02 -0.16
N ILE A 39 2.11 -2.59 0.40
CA ILE A 39 3.03 -3.49 -0.29
C ILE A 39 2.98 -4.85 0.41
N ARG A 40 2.86 -5.92 -0.37
CA ARG A 40 2.84 -7.29 0.16
C ARG A 40 3.90 -8.15 -0.50
N VAL A 41 4.59 -8.95 0.31
CA VAL A 41 5.51 -10.00 -0.13
C VAL A 41 4.88 -11.33 0.24
N ASN A 42 4.65 -12.20 -0.75
CA ASN A 42 3.96 -13.50 -0.57
C ASN A 42 2.62 -13.38 0.18
N GLY A 43 1.86 -12.32 -0.12
CA GLY A 43 0.56 -12.05 0.49
C GLY A 43 0.60 -11.38 1.87
N LYS A 44 1.78 -11.23 2.49
CA LYS A 44 1.96 -10.59 3.80
C LYS A 44 2.36 -9.13 3.63
N ASP A 45 1.70 -8.24 4.37
CA ASP A 45 2.07 -6.82 4.42
C ASP A 45 3.50 -6.65 4.96
N ILE A 46 4.26 -5.73 4.38
CA ILE A 46 5.65 -5.47 4.76
C ILE A 46 5.78 -4.70 6.07
N CYS A 47 4.74 -3.98 6.52
CA CYS A 47 4.75 -3.36 7.85
C CYS A 47 3.92 -4.16 8.85
N GLN A 48 4.38 -4.19 10.09
CA GLN A 48 3.70 -4.87 11.20
C GLN A 48 2.45 -4.10 11.68
N SER A 49 2.52 -2.78 11.62
CA SER A 49 1.44 -1.84 11.98
C SER A 49 1.24 -0.82 10.86
N VAL A 50 0.06 -0.19 10.86
CA VAL A 50 -0.25 0.93 9.96
C VAL A 50 0.02 2.22 10.72
N ALA A 51 0.85 3.07 10.14
CA ALA A 51 1.06 4.46 10.55
C ALA A 51 0.63 5.35 9.39
N GLU A 52 -0.01 6.47 9.68
CA GLU A 52 -0.59 7.37 8.67
C GLU A 52 -0.25 8.83 8.97
N ASN A 53 -0.13 9.65 7.93
CA ASN A 53 0.01 11.08 8.02
C ASN A 53 -0.91 11.79 7.00
N SER A 54 -1.19 13.07 7.26
CA SER A 54 -2.00 13.89 6.35
C SER A 54 -1.37 13.99 4.97
N CYS A 55 -2.16 13.69 3.94
CA CYS A 55 -1.67 13.60 2.57
C CYS A 55 -2.40 14.59 1.65
N GLY A 56 -1.77 15.74 1.38
CA GLY A 56 -2.34 16.79 0.53
C GLY A 56 -2.79 16.30 -0.85
N CYS A 57 -1.98 15.47 -1.53
CA CYS A 57 -2.33 14.95 -2.86
C CYS A 57 -3.61 14.08 -2.84
N CYS A 58 -3.76 13.21 -1.83
CA CYS A 58 -4.95 12.38 -1.73
C CYS A 58 -6.16 13.17 -1.22
N SER A 59 -5.92 14.21 -0.41
CA SER A 59 -6.96 15.14 0.00
C SER A 59 -7.51 15.94 -1.18
N GLU A 60 -6.65 16.37 -2.10
CA GLU A 60 -7.07 17.02 -3.34
C GLU A 60 -7.88 16.07 -4.23
N ILE A 61 -7.45 14.81 -4.37
CA ILE A 61 -8.15 13.80 -5.19
C ILE A 61 -9.55 13.53 -4.65
N SER A 62 -9.66 13.30 -3.34
CA SER A 62 -10.94 13.00 -2.68
C SER A 62 -11.79 14.23 -2.40
N GLY A 63 -11.20 15.43 -2.36
CA GLY A 63 -11.91 16.64 -1.91
C GLY A 63 -12.23 16.64 -0.42
N THR A 64 -11.56 15.80 0.37
CA THR A 64 -11.70 15.67 1.82
C THR A 64 -10.33 15.44 2.44
N ASP A 65 -10.07 15.92 3.65
CA ASP A 65 -8.81 15.63 4.32
C ASP A 65 -8.68 14.13 4.59
N VAL A 66 -7.62 13.52 4.05
CA VAL A 66 -7.33 12.09 4.20
C VAL A 66 -5.89 11.86 4.61
N ASP A 67 -5.71 10.82 5.41
CA ASP A 67 -4.41 10.35 5.84
C ASP A 67 -3.98 9.15 4.99
N CYS A 68 -2.72 9.17 4.57
CA CYS A 68 -2.08 8.09 3.82
C CYS A 68 -1.00 7.42 4.65
N ARG A 69 -0.74 6.17 4.32
CA ARG A 69 0.25 5.35 5.00
C ARG A 69 1.65 5.91 4.84
N VAL A 70 2.38 5.90 5.96
CA VAL A 70 3.83 6.09 6.01
C VAL A 70 4.53 4.80 6.41
N PHE A 71 5.80 4.72 6.09
CA PHE A 71 6.66 3.58 6.37
C PHE A 71 7.64 3.97 7.47
N GLU A 72 7.60 3.24 8.57
CA GLU A 72 8.59 3.38 9.64
C GLU A 72 9.71 2.37 9.43
N TYR A 73 10.95 2.87 9.40
CA TYR A 73 12.13 2.03 9.22
C TYR A 73 13.32 2.67 9.93
N ASN A 74 14.03 1.90 10.76
CA ASN A 74 15.18 2.36 11.56
C ASN A 74 14.93 3.62 12.41
N GLY A 75 13.70 3.79 12.92
CA GLY A 75 13.32 4.94 13.76
C GLY A 75 12.99 6.21 12.98
N GLU A 76 13.00 6.16 11.65
CA GLU A 76 12.59 7.26 10.77
C GLU A 76 11.27 6.92 10.05
N THR A 77 10.56 7.96 9.63
CA THR A 77 9.28 7.85 8.91
C THR A 77 9.44 8.32 7.47
N TYR A 78 8.93 7.54 6.53
CA TYR A 78 9.06 7.79 5.09
C TYR A 78 7.70 7.72 4.38
N GLU A 79 7.43 8.65 3.49
CA GLU A 79 6.24 8.59 2.60
C GLU A 79 6.43 7.57 1.47
N VAL A 80 7.68 7.33 1.06
CA VAL A 80 8.07 6.32 0.08
C VAL A 80 9.01 5.34 0.77
N PRO A 81 8.73 4.03 0.76
CA PRO A 81 9.54 3.07 1.51
C PRO A 81 10.97 3.02 0.95
N PRO A 82 12.00 3.08 1.81
CA PRO A 82 13.39 2.92 1.39
C PRO A 82 13.61 1.60 0.65
N LYS A 83 14.56 1.58 -0.29
CA LYS A 83 14.87 0.37 -1.08
C LYS A 83 15.42 -0.74 -0.20
N GLU A 84 16.13 -0.36 0.86
CA GLU A 84 16.74 -1.21 1.86
C GLU A 84 15.66 -1.98 2.65
N MET A 85 14.61 -1.29 3.11
CA MET A 85 13.45 -1.88 3.78
C MET A 85 12.77 -2.93 2.89
N LEU A 86 12.58 -2.61 1.61
CA LEU A 86 11.99 -3.55 0.64
C LEU A 86 12.89 -4.76 0.41
N ALA A 87 14.20 -4.55 0.27
CA ALA A 87 15.16 -5.64 0.06
C ALA A 87 15.22 -6.57 1.27
N GLU A 88 15.29 -6.02 2.48
CA GLU A 88 15.28 -6.79 3.74
C GLU A 88 14.01 -7.63 3.84
N THR A 89 12.85 -7.05 3.58
CA THR A 89 11.57 -7.79 3.68
C THR A 89 11.45 -8.89 2.63
N ILE A 90 11.87 -8.63 1.38
CA ILE A 90 11.83 -9.62 0.31
C ILE A 90 12.79 -10.79 0.59
N LEU A 91 14.03 -10.48 0.98
CA LEU A 91 15.04 -11.50 1.29
C LEU A 91 14.66 -12.26 2.56
N GLY A 92 14.16 -11.59 3.59
CA GLY A 92 13.65 -12.22 4.80
C GLY A 92 12.48 -13.18 4.53
N ALA A 93 11.59 -12.84 3.60
CA ALA A 93 10.51 -13.73 3.19
C ALA A 93 10.98 -14.94 2.35
N ALA A 94 12.06 -14.78 1.59
CA ALA A 94 12.61 -15.86 0.75
C ALA A 94 13.52 -16.83 1.53
N PHE A 95 14.28 -16.31 2.49
CA PHE A 95 15.33 -17.06 3.20
C PHE A 95 15.05 -17.29 4.69
N GLY A 96 14.14 -16.52 5.30
CA GLY A 96 13.80 -16.64 6.70
C GLY A 96 12.60 -17.55 6.95
N GLN A 97 12.56 -18.20 8.11
CA GLN A 97 11.34 -18.81 8.64
C GLN A 97 10.46 -17.67 9.17
N THR A 98 9.66 -17.06 8.31
CA THR A 98 8.67 -16.10 8.78
C THR A 98 7.54 -16.89 9.44
N GLU A 99 7.53 -16.87 10.78
CA GLU A 99 6.44 -17.38 11.61
C GLU A 99 5.10 -16.89 11.03
N SER A 100 4.27 -17.87 10.70
CA SER A 100 2.98 -17.72 10.04
C SER A 100 1.93 -17.30 11.05
N GLY A 101 2.00 -16.06 11.51
CA GLY A 101 0.90 -15.42 12.22
C GLY A 101 -0.21 -15.06 11.25
N CYS A 102 -1.05 -16.03 10.87
CA CYS A 102 -2.33 -15.74 10.22
C CYS A 102 -3.28 -15.23 11.32
N SER A 103 -3.25 -13.94 11.60
CA SER A 103 -4.30 -13.33 12.42
C SER A 103 -5.55 -13.21 11.55
N CYS A 104 -6.42 -14.21 11.64
CA CYS A 104 -7.78 -14.15 11.12
C CYS A 104 -8.61 -13.17 11.97
N SER A 105 -8.21 -11.89 12.03
CA SER A 105 -9.12 -10.84 12.46
C SER A 105 -10.08 -10.55 11.30
N GLY A 106 -11.36 -10.35 11.61
CA GLY A 106 -12.32 -9.91 10.61
C GLY A 106 -11.88 -8.57 10.03
N TYR A 107 -11.66 -8.51 8.71
CA TYR A 107 -11.33 -7.26 8.04
C TYR A 107 -12.55 -6.32 8.10
N ALA A 108 -12.29 -5.05 8.41
CA ALA A 108 -13.24 -3.97 8.24
C ALA A 108 -12.57 -2.84 7.46
N LEU A 109 -13.34 -2.17 6.60
CA LEU A 109 -12.87 -1.02 5.86
C LEU A 109 -12.45 0.09 6.84
N GLN A 110 -11.21 0.54 6.72
CA GLN A 110 -10.64 1.56 7.61
C GLN A 110 -11.28 2.93 7.36
N GLU A 111 -11.29 3.78 8.39
CA GLU A 111 -12.00 5.04 8.36
C GLU A 111 -11.43 6.02 7.32
N ASN A 112 -10.11 6.05 7.16
CA ASN A 112 -9.44 6.86 6.13
C ASN A 112 -9.88 6.45 4.71
N LEU A 113 -10.06 5.15 4.45
CA LEU A 113 -10.52 4.64 3.17
C LEU A 113 -11.99 5.01 2.91
N LYS A 114 -12.85 4.94 3.94
CA LYS A 114 -14.24 5.42 3.83
C LYS A 114 -14.28 6.90 3.48
N ALA A 115 -13.54 7.73 4.22
CA ALA A 115 -13.47 9.16 3.97
C ALA A 115 -13.01 9.46 2.53
N PHE A 116 -11.95 8.77 2.07
CA PHE A 116 -11.45 8.91 0.70
C PHE A 116 -12.50 8.56 -0.36
N PHE A 117 -13.16 7.39 -0.25
CA PHE A 117 -14.13 6.96 -1.25
C PHE A 117 -15.41 7.82 -1.24
N GLU A 118 -15.87 8.22 -0.05
CA GLU A 118 -17.00 9.14 0.06
C GLU A 118 -16.70 10.52 -0.50
N GLY A 119 -15.54 11.09 -0.19
CA GLY A 119 -15.09 12.35 -0.75
C GLY A 119 -15.04 12.28 -2.28
N LYS A 120 -14.36 11.25 -2.80
CA LYS A 120 -14.23 11.02 -4.24
C LYS A 120 -15.58 10.87 -4.94
N ALA A 121 -16.58 10.27 -4.29
CA ALA A 121 -17.94 10.15 -4.83
C ALA A 121 -18.73 11.47 -4.80
N LYS A 122 -18.51 12.31 -3.78
CA LYS A 122 -19.17 13.62 -3.60
C LYS A 122 -18.56 14.70 -4.50
N LYS A 123 -17.30 14.56 -4.91
CA LYS A 123 -16.64 15.46 -5.85
C LYS A 123 -17.23 15.23 -7.24
N PRO A 124 -17.97 16.20 -7.83
CA PRO A 124 -18.41 16.07 -9.21
C PRO A 124 -17.17 15.90 -10.08
N GLY A 125 -17.18 14.90 -10.96
CA GLY A 125 -16.08 14.67 -11.90
C GLY A 125 -15.74 15.98 -12.58
N CYS A 126 -14.52 16.46 -12.37
CA CYS A 126 -14.05 17.67 -13.03
C CYS A 126 -14.00 17.35 -14.52
N SER A 127 -15.05 17.71 -15.25
CA SER A 127 -15.06 17.81 -16.70
C SER A 127 -14.20 18.99 -17.08
N CYS A 128 -12.87 18.85 -16.97
CA CYS A 128 -11.94 19.74 -17.66
C CYS A 128 -11.93 19.37 -19.15
N GLY A 129 -13.06 19.60 -19.81
CA GLY A 129 -13.10 19.88 -21.23
C GLY A 129 -13.12 21.40 -21.38
N GLY A 130 -12.09 21.96 -22.01
CA GLY A 130 -12.05 23.37 -22.41
C GLY A 130 -10.88 24.13 -21.83
N ASP A 131 -10.08 24.70 -22.75
CA ASP A 131 -8.94 25.59 -22.57
C ASP A 131 -9.01 26.53 -21.36
N CYS A 132 -7.87 26.67 -20.68
CA CYS A 132 -7.60 27.85 -19.86
C CYS A 132 -6.33 28.52 -20.42
N CYS A 133 -6.56 29.72 -20.97
CA CYS A 133 -5.60 30.66 -21.52
C CYS A 133 -4.60 31.19 -20.47
#